data_AF-A0A954HZ05-F1
#
_entry.id   AF-A0A954HZ05-F1
#
_cell.length_a   1.000
_cell.length_b   1.000
_cell.length_c   1.000
_cell.angle_alpha   90.00
_cell.angle_beta   90.00
_cell.angle_gamma   90.00
#
_symmetry.space_group_name_H-M   'P 1'
#
loop_
_entity.id
_entity.type
_entity.pdbx_description
1 polymer ?
#
loop_
_entity_poly.entity_id
_entity_poly.type
_entity_poly.pdbx_seq_one_letter_code
_entity_poly.pdbx_strand_id
1 'polypeptide(L)'
;MRAAVVALTVLFIGADTADLEYEVQLRKDFEEFQEKAEALAADKGVTSPDRLIPVLMNRRSLWINGAGTGFFERLNSGHWIEKVPDGVPNLFLESSRTEAYVALGRVDRTKTRVRLYDAKCDVMLNGKGEFKTFYKGSWER
;
A
#
# COMPACT_ATOMS: atom_id res chain seq x y z
N MET A 1 -14.19 10.68 -30.14
CA MET A 1 -12.79 11.17 -30.05
C MET A 1 -11.97 10.10 -29.35
N ARG A 2 -10.82 9.73 -29.92
CA ARG A 2 -10.02 8.57 -29.53
C ARG A 2 -9.33 8.83 -28.18
N ALA A 3 -9.57 7.98 -27.19
CA ALA A 3 -8.86 8.03 -25.92
C ALA A 3 -7.49 7.37 -26.10
N ALA A 4 -6.44 8.12 -25.78
CA ALA A 4 -5.08 7.62 -25.77
C ALA A 4 -4.91 6.69 -24.56
N VAL A 5 -4.85 5.39 -24.82
CA VAL A 5 -4.47 4.37 -23.85
C VAL A 5 -2.99 4.59 -23.54
N VAL A 6 -2.68 5.02 -22.31
CA VAL A 6 -1.29 5.09 -21.84
C VAL A 6 -0.84 3.65 -21.61
N ALA A 7 -0.20 3.08 -22.62
CA ALA A 7 0.52 1.82 -22.49
C ALA A 7 1.72 2.05 -21.58
N LEU A 8 1.64 1.55 -20.35
CA LEU A 8 2.79 1.49 -19.45
C LEU A 8 3.70 0.34 -19.93
N THR A 9 4.66 0.67 -20.79
CA THR A 9 5.68 -0.27 -21.25
C THR A 9 6.65 -0.54 -20.10
N VAL A 10 6.47 -1.66 -19.40
CA VAL A 10 7.45 -2.19 -18.45
C VAL A 10 8.59 -2.81 -19.25
N LEU A 11 9.74 -2.15 -19.28
CA LEU A 11 10.96 -2.65 -19.92
C LEU A 11 11.69 -3.60 -18.95
N PHE A 12 11.76 -4.86 -19.34
CA PHE A 12 12.33 -5.96 -18.57
C PHE A 12 13.84 -6.03 -18.72
N ILE A 13 14.56 -6.16 -17.59
CA ILE A 13 15.91 -6.71 -17.57
C ILE A 13 15.97 -7.75 -16.45
N GLY A 14 15.87 -9.02 -16.84
CA GLY A 14 16.30 -10.21 -16.08
C GLY A 14 15.55 -10.48 -14.77
N ALA A 15 14.41 -11.14 -14.85
CA ALA A 15 13.65 -11.58 -13.67
C ALA A 15 13.71 -13.12 -13.56
N ASP A 16 14.10 -13.59 -12.39
CA ASP A 16 14.22 -15.01 -12.03
C ASP A 16 12.81 -15.63 -11.99
N THR A 17 12.66 -16.95 -12.13
CA THR A 17 11.32 -17.60 -12.24
C THR A 17 10.35 -17.33 -11.08
N ALA A 18 10.86 -16.94 -9.90
CA ALA A 18 10.06 -16.52 -8.74
C ALA A 18 9.48 -15.10 -8.87
N ASP A 19 10.10 -14.23 -9.67
CA ASP A 19 9.58 -12.89 -9.98
C ASP A 19 8.40 -12.98 -10.94
N LEU A 20 8.37 -13.99 -11.83
CA LEU A 20 7.26 -14.21 -12.77
C LEU A 20 5.95 -14.61 -12.10
N GLU A 21 6.00 -15.48 -11.08
CA GLU A 21 4.78 -15.86 -10.32
C GLU A 21 4.21 -14.67 -9.54
N TYR A 22 5.11 -13.84 -8.99
CA TYR A 22 4.74 -12.59 -8.33
C TYR A 22 4.16 -11.56 -9.31
N GLU A 23 4.71 -11.45 -10.52
CA GLU A 23 4.18 -10.59 -11.58
C GLU A 23 2.81 -11.05 -12.09
N VAL A 24 2.59 -12.37 -12.23
CA VAL A 24 1.28 -12.93 -12.60
C VAL A 24 0.25 -12.63 -11.52
N GLN A 25 0.61 -12.78 -10.24
CA GLN A 25 -0.29 -12.46 -9.14
C GLN A 25 -0.61 -10.96 -9.10
N LEU A 26 0.38 -10.08 -9.28
CA LEU A 26 0.18 -8.63 -9.35
C LEU A 26 -0.74 -8.22 -10.50
N ARG A 27 -0.59 -8.85 -11.66
CA ARG A 27 -1.47 -8.59 -12.82
C ARG A 27 -2.91 -8.98 -12.51
N LYS A 28 -3.11 -10.15 -11.89
CA LYS A 28 -4.43 -10.64 -11.49
C LYS A 28 -5.08 -9.72 -10.44
N ASP A 29 -4.31 -9.29 -9.45
CA ASP A 29 -4.80 -8.37 -8.41
C ASP A 29 -5.17 -7.00 -9.01
N PHE A 30 -4.44 -6.56 -10.03
CA PHE A 30 -4.73 -5.32 -10.76
C PHE A 30 -6.01 -5.44 -11.61
N GLU A 31 -6.19 -6.55 -12.32
CA GLU A 31 -7.41 -6.84 -13.09
C GLU A 31 -8.64 -6.88 -12.17
N GLU A 32 -8.56 -7.55 -11.02
CA GLU A 32 -9.65 -7.60 -10.03
C GLU A 32 -9.96 -6.21 -9.44
N PHE A 33 -8.93 -5.39 -9.22
CA PHE A 33 -9.12 -4.01 -8.79
C PHE A 33 -9.82 -3.16 -9.86
N GLN A 34 -9.46 -3.32 -11.14
CA GLN A 34 -10.11 -2.64 -12.25
C GLN A 34 -11.59 -3.02 -12.37
N GLU A 35 -11.91 -4.31 -12.31
CA GLU A 35 -13.30 -4.80 -12.36
C GLU A 35 -14.16 -4.21 -11.22
N LYS A 36 -13.62 -4.16 -9.99
CA LYS A 36 -14.31 -3.54 -8.85
C LYS A 36 -14.49 -2.03 -9.01
N ALA A 37 -13.49 -1.35 -9.57
CA ALA A 37 -13.56 0.09 -9.83
C ALA A 37 -14.61 0.41 -10.91
N GLU A 38 -14.71 -0.42 -11.95
CA GLU A 38 -15.71 -0.29 -13.01
C GLU A 38 -17.13 -0.58 -12.51
N ALA A 39 -17.32 -1.64 -11.72
CA ALA A 39 -18.61 -1.97 -11.11
C ALA A 39 -19.12 -0.84 -10.22
N LEU A 40 -18.23 -0.25 -9.42
CA LEU A 40 -18.55 0.89 -8.55
C LEU A 40 -18.81 2.18 -9.32
N ALA A 41 -18.11 2.40 -10.44
CA ALA A 41 -18.35 3.53 -11.34
C ALA A 41 -19.73 3.44 -12.00
N ALA A 42 -20.13 2.23 -12.41
CA ALA A 42 -21.44 1.95 -12.98
C ALA A 42 -22.57 2.19 -11.94
N ASP A 43 -22.40 1.67 -10.71
CA ASP A 43 -23.37 1.83 -9.61
C ASP A 43 -23.56 3.31 -9.22
N LYS A 44 -22.49 4.10 -9.23
CA LYS A 44 -22.52 5.53 -8.84
C LYS A 44 -22.81 6.49 -10.00
N GLY A 45 -23.07 5.99 -11.21
CA GLY A 45 -23.33 6.83 -12.38
C GLY A 45 -22.15 7.74 -12.78
N VAL A 46 -20.91 7.34 -12.46
CA VAL A 46 -19.71 8.14 -12.73
C VAL A 46 -19.08 7.66 -14.04
N THR A 47 -19.02 8.55 -15.03
CA THR A 47 -18.56 8.25 -16.40
C THR A 47 -17.05 8.04 -16.56
N SER A 48 -16.28 8.07 -15.46
CA SER A 48 -14.84 7.81 -15.47
C SER A 48 -14.42 7.21 -14.11
N PRO A 49 -14.00 5.93 -14.08
CA PRO A 49 -13.48 5.28 -12.87
C PRO A 49 -12.32 6.06 -12.24
N ASP A 50 -11.52 6.76 -13.05
CA ASP A 50 -10.38 7.59 -12.61
C ASP A 50 -10.79 8.72 -11.66
N ARG A 51 -12.04 9.21 -11.75
CA ARG A 51 -12.57 10.24 -10.85
C ARG A 51 -13.00 9.70 -9.49
N LEU A 52 -13.15 8.39 -9.36
CA LEU A 52 -13.46 7.73 -8.09
C LEU A 52 -12.18 7.31 -7.34
N ILE A 53 -11.03 7.27 -8.00
CA ILE A 53 -9.75 6.91 -7.38
C ILE A 53 -9.39 7.86 -6.23
N PRO A 54 -9.52 9.20 -6.33
CA PRO A 54 -9.26 10.11 -5.20
C PRO A 54 -10.34 10.07 -4.11
N VAL A 55 -11.56 9.66 -4.44
CA VAL A 55 -12.69 9.57 -3.49
C VAL A 55 -12.64 8.26 -2.70
N LEU A 56 -12.03 7.21 -3.27
CA LEU A 56 -11.77 5.93 -2.61
C LEU A 56 -10.37 5.86 -1.98
N MET A 57 -9.44 6.71 -2.44
CA MET A 57 -8.09 6.86 -1.90
C MET A 57 -7.86 8.29 -1.38
N ASN A 58 -8.19 8.59 -0.12
CA ASN A 58 -7.37 9.49 0.71
C ASN A 58 -7.87 9.68 2.15
N ARG A 59 -7.70 8.69 3.03
CA ARG A 59 -7.63 8.97 4.48
C ARG A 59 -6.53 8.20 5.21
N ARG A 60 -5.83 7.30 4.52
CA ARG A 60 -4.83 6.41 5.12
C ARG A 60 -3.58 6.35 4.25
N SER A 61 -3.02 7.52 3.97
CA SER A 61 -1.77 7.72 3.22
C SER A 61 -0.66 8.26 4.11
N LEU A 62 -1.00 8.87 5.26
CA LEU A 62 -0.06 9.30 6.28
C LEU A 62 -0.52 8.86 7.67
N TRP A 63 0.28 8.05 8.35
CA TRP A 63 0.07 7.62 9.73
C TRP A 63 1.14 8.21 10.64
N ILE A 64 0.75 8.92 11.69
CA ILE A 64 1.66 9.64 12.56
C ILE A 64 1.70 8.94 13.92
N ASN A 65 2.90 8.67 14.43
CA ASN A 65 3.09 8.22 15.81
C ASN A 65 2.52 9.27 16.78
N GLY A 66 1.91 8.86 17.88
CA GLY A 66 1.37 9.76 18.91
C GLY A 66 2.39 10.71 19.54
N ALA A 67 3.69 10.44 19.41
CA ALA A 67 4.76 11.37 19.80
C ALA A 67 5.04 12.48 18.76
N GLY A 68 4.47 12.39 17.55
CA GLY A 68 4.66 13.37 16.46
C GLY A 68 6.05 13.35 15.80
N THR A 69 6.93 12.44 16.22
CA THR A 69 8.34 12.41 15.80
C THR A 69 8.62 11.40 14.68
N GLY A 70 7.70 10.48 14.40
CA GLY A 70 7.85 9.50 13.34
C GLY A 70 6.52 9.18 12.65
N PHE A 71 6.59 8.72 11.41
CA PHE A 71 5.40 8.50 10.60
C PHE A 71 5.62 7.44 9.50
N PHE A 72 4.51 6.90 9.02
CA PHE A 72 4.44 6.10 7.81
C PHE A 72 3.74 6.89 6.71
N GLU A 73 4.41 7.06 5.57
CA GLU A 73 3.88 7.80 4.41
C GLU A 73 3.86 6.89 3.19
N ARG A 74 2.74 6.88 2.47
CA ARG A 74 2.61 6.22 1.18
C ARG A 74 3.18 7.12 0.08
N LEU A 75 4.18 6.61 -0.63
CA LEU A 75 4.78 7.26 -1.79
C LEU A 75 3.94 7.03 -3.05
N ASN A 76 4.11 7.93 -4.03
CA ASN A 76 3.50 7.81 -5.37
C ASN A 76 3.93 6.51 -6.10
N SER A 77 5.07 5.93 -5.75
CA SER A 77 5.56 4.66 -6.27
C SER A 77 4.83 3.43 -5.71
N GLY A 78 3.80 3.61 -4.89
CA GLY A 78 3.08 2.53 -4.21
C GLY A 78 3.79 1.97 -2.98
N HIS A 79 5.01 2.42 -2.71
CA HIS A 79 5.78 2.05 -1.53
C HIS A 79 5.34 2.85 -0.31
N TRP A 80 5.69 2.35 0.86
CA TRP A 80 5.55 3.03 2.13
C TRP A 80 6.93 3.29 2.72
N ILE A 81 7.12 4.47 3.29
CA ILE A 81 8.31 4.79 4.08
C ILE A 81 7.94 4.97 5.53
N GLU A 82 8.74 4.41 6.42
CA GLU A 82 8.76 4.78 7.83
C GLU A 82 9.89 5.80 8.03
N LYS A 83 9.54 7.02 8.42
CA LYS A 83 10.52 8.01 8.90
C LYS A 83 10.55 7.99 10.42
N VAL A 84 11.74 7.74 10.95
CA VAL A 84 12.08 7.88 12.38
C VAL A 84 13.08 9.04 12.52
N PRO A 85 13.10 9.75 13.67
CA PRO A 85 13.88 11.00 13.85
C PRO A 85 15.34 10.93 13.42
N ASP A 86 16.01 9.81 13.66
CA ASP A 86 17.48 9.68 13.52
C ASP A 86 17.90 8.47 12.68
N GLY A 87 17.00 7.92 11.87
CA GLY A 87 17.23 6.66 11.16
C GLY A 87 17.19 6.77 9.64
N VAL A 88 17.87 5.83 8.99
CA VAL A 88 17.65 5.55 7.57
C VAL A 88 16.18 5.13 7.40
N PRO A 89 15.42 5.72 6.47
CA PRO A 89 14.03 5.36 6.27
C PRO A 89 13.88 3.89 5.91
N ASN A 90 12.95 3.20 6.57
CA ASN A 90 12.62 1.81 6.23
C ASN A 90 11.58 1.81 5.12
N LEU A 91 11.80 0.99 4.08
CA LEU A 91 10.88 0.84 2.95
C LEU A 91 10.00 -0.40 3.13
N PHE A 92 8.71 -0.22 2.85
CA PHE A 92 7.70 -1.25 2.93
C PHE A 92 6.81 -1.28 1.68
N LEU A 93 6.21 -2.43 1.43
CA LEU A 93 5.16 -2.64 0.43
C LEU A 93 3.83 -2.92 1.12
N GLU A 94 2.76 -2.35 0.57
CA GLU A 94 1.41 -2.66 1.00
C GLU A 94 1.04 -4.08 0.57
N SER A 95 0.68 -4.92 1.54
CA SER A 95 0.28 -6.31 1.32
C SER A 95 -1.25 -6.47 1.34
N SER A 96 -1.93 -5.66 2.14
CA SER A 96 -3.39 -5.60 2.16
C SER A 96 -3.86 -4.32 2.82
N ARG A 97 -5.06 -3.88 2.44
CA ARG A 97 -5.76 -2.75 3.05
C ARG A 97 -7.17 -3.17 3.38
N THR A 98 -7.55 -2.93 4.62
CA THR A 98 -8.88 -3.26 5.15
C THR A 98 -9.46 -2.04 5.85
N GLU A 99 -10.73 -2.10 6.22
CA GLU A 99 -11.34 -1.08 7.07
C GLU A 99 -10.68 -0.96 8.44
N ALA A 100 -10.06 -2.03 8.96
CA ALA A 100 -9.43 -2.00 10.28
C ALA A 100 -7.97 -1.51 10.25
N TYR A 101 -7.21 -1.87 9.22
CA TYR A 101 -5.78 -1.57 9.13
C TYR A 101 -5.22 -1.58 7.70
N VAL A 102 -4.04 -0.99 7.54
CA VAL A 102 -3.14 -1.21 6.38
C VAL A 102 -2.00 -2.12 6.80
N ALA A 103 -1.79 -3.23 6.08
CA ALA A 103 -0.71 -4.17 6.36
C ALA A 103 0.46 -3.96 5.41
N LEU A 104 1.66 -3.84 5.97
CA LEU A 104 2.90 -3.58 5.23
C LEU A 104 3.91 -4.71 5.46
N GLY A 105 4.67 -5.05 4.43
CA GLY A 105 5.82 -5.94 4.50
C GLY A 105 7.10 -5.19 4.14
N ARG A 106 8.17 -5.40 4.89
CA ARG A 106 9.45 -4.70 4.62
C ARG A 106 10.11 -5.25 3.35
N VAL A 107 10.68 -4.35 2.54
CA VAL A 107 11.19 -4.69 1.19
C VAL A 107 12.48 -5.51 1.23
N ASP A 108 13.34 -5.26 2.22
CA ASP A 108 14.69 -5.84 2.34
C ASP A 108 14.72 -7.34 2.75
N ARG A 109 13.63 -8.08 2.50
CA ARG A 109 13.43 -9.49 2.86
C ARG A 109 13.58 -9.80 4.36
N THR A 110 13.79 -8.79 5.21
CA THR A 110 13.57 -8.97 6.64
C THR A 110 12.09 -9.31 6.79
N LYS A 111 11.78 -10.40 7.50
CA LYS A 111 10.40 -10.89 7.62
C LYS A 111 9.54 -9.99 8.54
N THR A 112 9.81 -8.69 8.53
CA THR A 112 9.14 -7.65 9.30
C THR A 112 7.80 -7.34 8.65
N ARG A 113 6.73 -7.45 9.44
CA ARG A 113 5.37 -7.08 9.04
C ARG A 113 4.83 -6.00 9.97
N VAL A 114 4.13 -5.04 9.40
CA VAL A 114 3.54 -3.90 10.11
C VAL A 114 2.04 -3.88 9.84
N ARG A 115 1.24 -3.51 10.84
CA ARG A 115 -0.19 -3.20 10.68
C ARG A 115 -0.47 -1.83 11.28
N LEU A 116 -0.91 -0.91 10.43
CA LEU A 116 -1.29 0.45 10.80
C LEU A 116 -2.80 0.50 11.04
N TYR A 117 -3.20 0.51 12.31
CA TYR A 117 -4.58 0.69 12.76
C TYR A 117 -4.88 2.17 13.02
N ASP A 118 -6.14 2.52 13.23
CA ASP A 118 -6.54 3.91 13.49
C ASP A 118 -5.92 4.54 14.75
N ALA A 119 -5.55 3.73 15.74
CA ALA A 119 -5.02 4.20 17.03
C ALA A 119 -3.63 3.64 17.39
N LYS A 120 -3.07 2.74 16.56
CA LYS A 120 -1.82 2.03 16.87
C LYS A 120 -1.14 1.44 15.64
N CYS A 121 0.15 1.19 15.76
CA CYS A 121 0.98 0.45 14.82
C CYS A 121 1.47 -0.81 15.52
N ASP A 122 1.11 -1.98 15.00
CA ASP A 122 1.61 -3.26 15.50
C ASP A 122 2.66 -3.83 14.54
N VAL A 123 3.71 -4.44 15.09
CA VAL A 123 4.84 -4.99 14.34
C VAL A 123 5.05 -6.46 14.72
N MET A 124 5.38 -7.27 13.72
CA MET A 124 5.91 -8.62 13.87
C MET A 124 7.30 -8.67 13.26
N LEU A 125 8.30 -9.05 14.06
CA LEU A 125 9.68 -9.22 13.63
C LEU A 125 9.93 -10.67 13.25
N ASN A 126 10.85 -10.92 12.30
CA ASN A 126 11.29 -12.26 11.88
C ASN A 126 10.20 -13.19 11.31
N GLY A 127 9.00 -12.66 11.00
CA GLY A 127 7.91 -13.38 10.35
C GLY A 127 7.33 -14.53 11.16
N LYS A 128 7.61 -14.56 12.47
CA LYS A 128 7.15 -15.59 13.40
C LYS A 128 6.70 -14.92 14.69
N GLY A 129 5.62 -15.43 15.27
CA GLY A 129 5.08 -14.96 16.54
C GLY A 129 3.87 -14.05 16.39
N GLU A 130 3.57 -13.32 17.44
CA GLU A 130 2.41 -12.42 17.52
C GLU A 130 2.79 -10.99 17.15
N PHE A 131 1.82 -10.26 16.61
CA PHE A 131 1.92 -8.82 16.44
C PHE A 131 1.97 -8.14 17.82
N LYS A 132 2.95 -7.27 18.02
CA LYS A 132 3.08 -6.47 19.25
C LYS A 132 2.94 -4.99 18.91
N THR A 133 2.25 -4.25 19.75
CA THR A 133 2.14 -2.80 19.59
C THR A 133 3.52 -2.17 19.72
N PHE A 134 3.93 -1.46 18.68
CA PHE A 134 5.21 -0.78 18.58
C PHE A 134 5.05 0.72 18.79
N TYR A 135 4.06 1.33 18.12
CA TYR A 135 3.68 2.72 18.34
C TYR A 135 2.19 2.87 18.63
N LYS A 136 1.84 3.86 19.47
CA LYS A 136 0.51 4.48 19.43
C LYS A 136 0.53 5.57 18.37
N GLY A 137 -0.62 5.93 17.80
CA GLY A 137 -0.68 6.99 16.79
C GLY A 137 -1.99 6.98 16.03
N SER A 138 -2.06 7.72 14.94
CA SER A 138 -3.28 7.84 14.14
C SER A 138 -3.01 8.24 12.71
N TRP A 139 -3.98 7.98 11.84
CA TRP A 139 -4.00 8.57 10.52
C TRP A 139 -4.16 10.08 10.60
N GLU A 140 -3.39 10.82 9.79
CA GLU A 140 -3.65 12.23 9.57
C GLU A 140 -5.01 12.38 8.87
N ARG A 141 -5.81 13.36 9.33
CA ARG A 141 -7.18 13.60 8.87
C ARG A 141 -7.28 14.84 8.01
#